data_AF-A0A9K3Q3R7-F1
#
_entry.id   AF-A0A9K3Q3R7-F1
#
_cell.length_a   1.000
_cell.length_b   1.000
_cell.length_c   1.000
_cell.angle_alpha   90.00
_cell.angle_beta   90.00
_cell.angle_gamma   90.00
#
_symmetry.space_group_name_H-M   'P 1'
#
loop_
_entity.id
_entity.type
_entity.pdbx_description
1 polymer ?
#
loop_
_entity_poly.entity_id
_entity_poly.type
_entity_poly.pdbx_seq_one_letter_code
_entity_poly.pdbx_strand_id
1 'polypeptide(L)'
;MSTELLHSGANERRHIMLKKLGGKDVLQNATDIFYDRQLADPKLAQFFHGSEITILKWHQFNLMGIAFTAVPENFDVEKLILVRHQHLFDQGLDETYFDHTVDIFVGTLKDLNVDPELIAEAKAVIMPLRKYFEEGAELARQRQKKAMQQQQMKQVGLAVIVAAVALFSIKNLRNGKK
;
A
#
# COMPACT_ATOMS: atom_id res chain seq x y z
N MET A 1 -35.82 -13.87 8.03
CA MET A 1 -36.05 -12.77 7.08
C MET A 1 -34.87 -11.82 7.16
N SER A 2 -33.72 -12.32 6.71
CA SER A 2 -32.44 -11.99 7.33
C SER A 2 -31.41 -11.83 6.23
N THR A 3 -30.53 -10.83 6.38
CA THR A 3 -29.40 -10.45 5.52
C THR A 3 -29.66 -9.34 4.48
N GLU A 4 -30.73 -9.36 3.68
CA GLU A 4 -30.94 -8.32 2.64
C GLU A 4 -31.30 -6.92 3.20
N LEU A 5 -32.13 -6.85 4.24
CA LEU A 5 -32.59 -5.58 4.85
C LEU A 5 -31.51 -4.83 5.64
N LEU A 6 -30.44 -5.51 6.09
CA LEU A 6 -29.32 -4.85 6.77
C LEU A 6 -28.31 -4.25 5.79
N HIS A 7 -28.20 -4.82 4.58
CA HIS A 7 -27.26 -4.36 3.56
C HIS A 7 -27.82 -3.18 2.74
N SER A 8 -29.15 -3.04 2.61
CA SER A 8 -29.74 -1.92 1.87
C SER A 8 -29.49 -0.57 2.56
N GLY A 9 -29.64 -0.48 3.88
CA GLY A 9 -29.46 0.77 4.62
C GLY A 9 -28.01 1.29 4.62
N ALA A 10 -27.00 0.40 4.58
CA ALA A 10 -25.61 0.80 4.47
C ALA A 10 -25.22 1.22 3.04
N ASN A 11 -25.77 0.57 2.01
CA ASN A 11 -25.56 0.92 0.61
C ASN A 11 -26.26 2.24 0.22
N GLU A 12 -27.46 2.48 0.74
CA GLU A 12 -28.20 3.72 0.49
C GLU A 12 -27.56 4.91 1.22
N ARG A 13 -27.05 4.70 2.45
CA ARG A 13 -26.26 5.71 3.16
C ARG A 13 -24.96 6.08 2.44
N ARG A 14 -24.26 5.10 1.85
CA ARG A 14 -23.06 5.34 1.02
C ARG A 14 -23.41 6.20 -0.19
N HIS A 15 -24.38 5.83 -1.02
CA HIS A 15 -24.77 6.62 -2.21
C HIS A 15 -25.09 8.11 -1.92
N ILE A 16 -25.58 8.41 -0.72
CA ILE A 16 -25.90 9.77 -0.28
C ILE A 16 -24.64 10.53 0.21
N MET A 17 -23.56 9.84 0.58
CA MET A 17 -22.33 10.42 1.12
C MET A 17 -21.68 11.42 0.16
N LEU A 18 -21.49 11.10 -1.13
CA LEU A 18 -20.90 12.05 -2.09
C LEU A 18 -21.71 13.34 -2.19
N LYS A 19 -23.05 13.22 -2.18
CA LYS A 19 -23.95 14.37 -2.20
C LYS A 19 -23.88 15.16 -0.89
N LYS A 20 -23.80 14.48 0.25
CA LYS A 20 -23.64 15.09 1.58
C LYS A 20 -22.27 15.75 1.79
N LEU A 21 -21.23 15.26 1.13
CA LEU A 21 -19.88 15.83 1.11
C LEU A 21 -19.77 17.08 0.20
N GLY A 22 -20.86 17.56 -0.39
CA GLY A 22 -20.86 18.74 -1.24
C GLY A 22 -20.71 18.47 -2.74
N GLY A 23 -20.79 17.20 -3.17
CA GLY A 23 -20.78 16.81 -4.57
C GLY A 23 -19.39 16.74 -5.20
N LYS A 24 -19.36 16.66 -6.53
CA LYS A 24 -18.17 16.34 -7.32
C LYS A 24 -17.05 17.38 -7.16
N ASP A 25 -17.40 18.66 -7.13
CA ASP A 25 -16.44 19.76 -7.09
C ASP A 25 -15.73 19.86 -5.73
N VAL A 26 -16.48 19.64 -4.64
CA VAL A 26 -15.88 19.58 -3.29
C VAL A 26 -14.97 18.37 -3.15
N LEU A 27 -15.35 17.21 -3.70
CA LEU A 27 -14.49 16.04 -3.70
C LEU A 27 -13.21 16.27 -4.53
N GLN A 28 -13.30 16.97 -5.66
CA GLN A 28 -12.13 17.32 -6.47
C GLN A 28 -11.19 18.25 -5.70
N ASN A 29 -11.71 19.32 -5.09
CA ASN A 29 -10.92 20.23 -4.26
C ASN A 29 -10.30 19.51 -3.05
N ALA A 30 -11.06 18.62 -2.39
CA ALA A 30 -10.55 17.78 -1.30
C ALA A 30 -9.41 16.88 -1.77
N THR A 31 -9.52 16.32 -2.98
CA THR A 31 -8.46 15.50 -3.57
C THR A 31 -7.21 16.32 -3.83
N ASP A 32 -7.35 17.55 -4.34
CA ASP A 32 -6.20 18.44 -4.56
C ASP A 32 -5.47 18.76 -3.25
N ILE A 33 -6.20 19.25 -2.24
CA ILE A 33 -5.63 19.59 -0.92
C ILE A 33 -5.01 18.36 -0.25
N PHE A 34 -5.65 17.19 -0.38
CA PHE A 34 -5.15 15.93 0.19
C PHE A 34 -3.79 15.56 -0.38
N TYR A 35 -3.61 15.65 -1.70
CA TYR A 35 -2.31 15.37 -2.33
C TYR A 35 -1.26 16.43 -2.04
N ASP A 36 -1.64 17.70 -2.00
CA ASP A 36 -0.72 18.78 -1.66
C ASP A 36 -0.14 18.57 -0.25
N ARG A 37 -0.97 18.11 0.70
CA ARG A 37 -0.52 17.72 2.05
C ARG A 37 0.40 16.52 2.06
N GLN A 38 0.07 15.47 1.30
CA GLN A 38 0.92 14.26 1.24
C GLN A 38 2.29 14.56 0.62
N LEU A 39 2.34 15.41 -0.42
CA LEU A 39 3.58 15.80 -1.08
C LEU A 39 4.42 16.76 -0.22
N ALA A 40 3.78 17.56 0.63
CA ALA A 40 4.46 18.41 1.60
C ALA A 40 4.96 17.64 2.84
N ASP A 41 4.46 16.43 3.08
CA ASP A 41 4.85 15.62 4.24
C ASP A 41 6.13 14.80 3.94
N PRO A 42 7.25 15.05 4.65
CA PRO A 42 8.50 14.33 4.41
C PRO A 42 8.41 12.81 4.59
N LYS A 43 7.48 12.31 5.43
CA LYS A 43 7.27 10.88 5.63
C LYS A 43 6.67 10.22 4.41
N LEU A 44 5.76 10.91 3.71
CA LEU A 44 5.02 10.35 2.58
C LEU A 44 5.65 10.70 1.23
N ALA A 45 6.22 11.90 1.09
CA ALA A 45 6.76 12.42 -0.16
C ALA A 45 7.73 11.45 -0.86
N GLN A 46 8.50 10.68 -0.09
CA GLN A 46 9.43 9.67 -0.63
C GLN A 46 8.76 8.62 -1.53
N PHE A 47 7.49 8.27 -1.28
CA PHE A 47 6.74 7.26 -2.05
C PHE A 47 6.17 7.81 -3.35
N PHE A 48 6.18 9.13 -3.55
CA PHE A 48 5.66 9.78 -4.74
C PHE A 48 6.73 10.13 -5.78
N HIS A 49 8.00 9.82 -5.50
CA HIS A 49 9.09 10.12 -6.42
C HIS A 49 8.90 9.39 -7.76
N GLY A 50 8.91 10.15 -8.87
CA GLY A 50 8.70 9.63 -10.22
C GLY A 50 7.23 9.34 -10.58
N SER A 51 6.27 9.72 -9.73
CA SER A 51 4.83 9.54 -10.00
C SER A 51 4.22 10.71 -10.77
N GLU A 52 3.33 10.40 -11.70
CA GLU A 52 2.46 11.38 -12.37
C GLU A 52 1.29 11.74 -11.44
N ILE A 53 1.46 12.80 -10.63
CA ILE A 53 0.51 13.19 -9.58
C ILE A 53 -0.90 13.41 -10.12
N THR A 54 -1.05 14.00 -11.31
CA THR A 54 -2.36 14.21 -11.94
C THR A 54 -3.09 12.89 -12.19
N ILE A 55 -2.36 11.84 -12.59
CA ILE A 55 -2.92 10.50 -12.80
C ILE A 55 -3.32 9.87 -11.46
N LEU A 56 -2.48 10.02 -10.43
CA LEU A 56 -2.78 9.52 -9.08
C LEU A 56 -4.03 10.19 -8.48
N LYS A 57 -4.13 11.53 -8.59
CA LYS A 57 -5.32 12.30 -8.19
C LYS A 57 -6.58 11.75 -8.85
N TRP A 58 -6.54 11.52 -10.17
CA TRP A 58 -7.68 10.97 -10.92
C TRP A 58 -8.07 9.56 -10.45
N HIS A 59 -7.09 8.67 -10.23
CA HIS A 59 -7.37 7.33 -9.72
C HIS A 59 -7.95 7.36 -8.30
N GLN A 60 -7.39 8.19 -7.41
CA GLN A 60 -7.86 8.30 -6.03
C GLN A 60 -9.28 8.85 -5.96
N PHE A 61 -9.57 9.87 -6.77
CA PHE A 61 -10.91 10.45 -6.91
C PHE A 61 -11.93 9.38 -7.33
N ASN A 62 -11.62 8.58 -8.35
CA ASN A 62 -12.50 7.52 -8.82
C ASN A 62 -12.67 6.40 -7.79
N LEU A 63 -11.59 5.99 -7.13
CA LEU A 63 -11.64 4.97 -6.08
C LEU A 63 -12.51 5.45 -4.90
N MET A 64 -12.40 6.71 -4.52
CA MET A 64 -13.22 7.27 -3.44
C MET A 64 -14.69 7.39 -3.84
N GLY A 65 -14.96 7.79 -5.09
CA GLY A 65 -16.30 7.76 -5.66
C GLY A 65 -16.92 6.36 -5.60
N ILE A 66 -16.15 5.31 -5.94
CA ILE A 66 -16.57 3.91 -5.86
C ILE A 66 -16.78 3.49 -4.40
N ALA A 67 -15.82 3.76 -3.51
CA ALA A 67 -15.88 3.39 -2.10
C ALA A 67 -17.08 4.02 -1.38
N PHE A 68 -17.41 5.26 -1.73
CA PHE A 68 -18.54 6.00 -1.18
C PHE A 68 -19.85 5.75 -1.93
N THR A 69 -19.92 4.91 -2.96
CA THR A 69 -21.20 4.62 -3.64
C THR A 69 -21.53 3.14 -3.58
N ALA A 70 -20.80 2.33 -4.35
CA ALA A 70 -20.87 0.89 -4.35
C ALA A 70 -19.56 0.33 -4.94
N VAL A 71 -18.93 -0.59 -4.22
CA VAL A 71 -17.80 -1.36 -4.74
C VAL A 71 -18.37 -2.48 -5.62
N PRO A 72 -17.96 -2.62 -6.90
CA PRO A 72 -18.42 -3.71 -7.75
C PRO A 72 -18.09 -5.07 -7.12
N GLU A 73 -18.98 -6.06 -7.23
CA GLU A 73 -18.80 -7.40 -6.62
C GLU A 73 -17.52 -8.11 -7.08
N ASN A 74 -17.09 -7.82 -8.31
CA ASN A 74 -15.88 -8.39 -8.92
C ASN A 74 -14.62 -7.50 -8.73
N PHE A 75 -14.71 -6.45 -7.93
CA PHE A 75 -13.58 -5.56 -7.68
C PHE A 75 -12.71 -6.07 -6.53
N ASP A 76 -11.61 -6.72 -6.89
CA ASP A 76 -10.62 -7.25 -5.95
C ASP A 76 -9.69 -6.12 -5.45
N VAL A 77 -10.14 -5.42 -4.41
CA VAL A 77 -9.39 -4.32 -3.76
C VAL A 77 -8.08 -4.81 -3.16
N GLU A 78 -8.09 -6.02 -2.58
CA GLU A 78 -6.91 -6.65 -1.98
C GLU A 78 -5.80 -6.80 -3.00
N LYS A 79 -6.08 -7.49 -4.10
CA LYS A 79 -5.13 -7.69 -5.18
C LYS A 79 -4.67 -6.36 -5.78
N LEU A 80 -5.58 -5.40 -5.94
CA LEU A 80 -5.22 -4.07 -6.41
C LEU A 80 -4.17 -3.41 -5.51
N ILE A 81 -4.39 -3.38 -4.19
CA ILE A 81 -3.46 -2.78 -3.23
C ILE A 81 -2.13 -3.53 -3.24
N LEU A 82 -2.16 -4.86 -3.06
CA LEU A 82 -0.97 -5.69 -2.95
C LEU A 82 -0.08 -5.63 -4.20
N VAL A 83 -0.69 -5.58 -5.40
CA VAL A 83 0.05 -5.51 -6.66
C VAL A 83 0.54 -4.10 -6.96
N ARG A 84 -0.31 -3.08 -6.84
CA ARG A 84 0.05 -1.70 -7.23
C ARG A 84 1.06 -1.06 -6.28
N HIS A 85 1.04 -1.44 -5.00
CA HIS A 85 1.96 -0.92 -3.99
C HIS A 85 3.14 -1.87 -3.72
N GLN A 86 3.29 -2.97 -4.46
CA GLN A 86 4.34 -3.97 -4.20
C GLN A 86 5.73 -3.34 -4.07
N HIS A 87 6.11 -2.49 -5.02
CA HIS A 87 7.42 -1.85 -4.99
C HIS A 87 7.57 -0.85 -3.83
N LEU A 88 6.46 -0.25 -3.38
CA LEU A 88 6.45 0.68 -2.26
C LEU A 88 6.62 -0.09 -0.94
N PHE A 89 5.98 -1.25 -0.80
CA PHE A 89 6.23 -2.15 0.34
C PHE A 89 7.68 -2.60 0.38
N ASP A 90 8.30 -2.88 -0.77
CA ASP A 90 9.73 -3.19 -0.85
C ASP A 90 10.62 -2.00 -0.44
N GLN A 91 10.11 -0.77 -0.53
CA GLN A 91 10.75 0.47 -0.07
C GLN A 91 10.42 0.83 1.39
N GLY A 92 9.63 0.01 2.10
CA GLY A 92 9.30 0.22 3.51
C GLY A 92 7.94 0.87 3.78
N LEU A 93 7.05 0.95 2.78
CA LEU A 93 5.65 1.26 3.03
C LEU A 93 5.03 0.20 3.96
N ASP A 94 4.19 0.61 4.90
CA ASP A 94 3.50 -0.25 5.86
C ASP A 94 2.18 0.39 6.33
N GLU A 95 1.52 -0.24 7.30
CA GLU A 95 0.25 0.23 7.85
C GLU A 95 0.35 1.56 8.60
N THR A 96 1.53 1.95 9.08
CA THR A 96 1.70 3.22 9.81
C THR A 96 1.61 4.41 8.84
N TYR A 97 2.07 4.25 7.60
CA TYR A 97 1.87 5.23 6.53
C TYR A 97 0.41 5.28 6.06
N PHE A 98 -0.30 4.14 6.08
CA PHE A 98 -1.75 4.13 5.85
C PHE A 98 -2.47 4.95 6.94
N ASP A 99 -2.18 4.71 8.21
CA ASP A 99 -2.78 5.44 9.34
C ASP A 99 -2.54 6.95 9.20
N HIS A 100 -1.31 7.34 8.86
CA HIS A 100 -0.94 8.73 8.62
C HIS A 100 -1.67 9.35 7.41
N THR A 101 -1.85 8.58 6.33
CA THR A 101 -2.62 9.00 5.15
C THR A 101 -4.09 9.22 5.50
N VAL A 102 -4.68 8.36 6.34
CA VAL A 102 -6.05 8.53 6.86
C VAL A 102 -6.16 9.79 7.71
N ASP A 103 -5.17 10.12 8.53
CA ASP A 103 -5.17 11.34 9.33
C ASP A 103 -5.11 12.60 8.46
N ILE A 104 -4.30 12.62 7.39
CA ILE A 104 -4.28 13.71 6.41
C ILE A 104 -5.65 13.83 5.72
N PHE A 105 -6.26 12.71 5.33
CA PHE A 105 -7.60 12.69 4.74
C PHE A 105 -8.65 13.30 5.68
N VAL A 106 -8.70 12.86 6.94
CA VAL A 106 -9.60 13.40 7.97
C VAL A 106 -9.36 14.89 8.20
N GLY A 107 -8.10 15.31 8.30
CA GLY A 107 -7.73 16.73 8.43
C GLY A 107 -8.20 17.56 7.23
N THR A 108 -8.07 17.03 6.02
CA THR A 108 -8.52 17.70 4.79
C THR A 108 -10.02 17.94 4.80
N LEU A 109 -10.82 16.94 5.18
CA LEU A 109 -12.27 17.09 5.25
C LEU A 109 -12.70 18.08 6.36
N LYS A 110 -12.00 18.08 7.51
CA LYS A 110 -12.27 19.05 8.58
C LYS A 110 -12.05 20.49 8.12
N ASP A 111 -10.94 20.75 7.41
CA ASP A 111 -10.62 22.10 6.93
C ASP A 111 -11.57 22.58 5.82
N LEU A 112 -12.24 21.63 5.15
CA LEU A 112 -13.34 21.90 4.21
C LEU A 112 -14.71 22.02 4.90
N ASN A 113 -14.76 22.05 6.24
CA ASN A 113 -15.98 22.15 7.04
C ASN A 113 -16.99 21.03 6.77
N VAL A 114 -16.51 19.83 6.44
CA VAL A 114 -17.37 18.65 6.32
C VAL A 114 -17.88 18.26 7.69
N ASP A 115 -19.16 17.85 7.76
CA ASP A 115 -19.80 17.43 9.00
C ASP A 115 -19.02 16.28 9.69
N PRO A 116 -18.73 16.38 11.01
CA PRO A 116 -17.96 15.37 11.74
C PRO A 116 -18.51 13.94 11.65
N GLU A 117 -19.84 13.76 11.59
CA GLU A 117 -20.46 12.45 11.43
C GLU A 117 -20.12 11.85 10.05
N LEU A 118 -20.11 12.68 9.00
CA LEU A 118 -19.72 12.24 7.65
C LEU A 118 -18.25 11.90 7.56
N ILE A 119 -17.39 12.63 8.26
CA ILE A 119 -15.96 12.30 8.35
C ILE A 119 -15.77 10.95 9.04
N ALA A 120 -16.51 10.68 10.11
CA ALA A 120 -16.46 9.40 10.81
C ALA A 120 -16.95 8.24 9.93
N GLU A 121 -18.05 8.43 9.20
CA GLU A 121 -18.54 7.45 8.22
C GLU A 121 -17.50 7.21 7.11
N ALA A 122 -16.90 8.27 6.55
CA ALA A 122 -15.92 8.16 5.47
C ALA A 122 -14.67 7.41 5.95
N LYS A 123 -14.20 7.72 7.16
CA LYS A 123 -13.12 6.97 7.81
C LYS A 123 -13.49 5.50 7.97
N ALA A 124 -14.69 5.18 8.44
CA ALA A 124 -15.13 3.80 8.63
C ALA A 124 -15.15 2.97 7.33
N VAL A 125 -15.37 3.61 6.17
CA VAL A 125 -15.31 2.94 4.86
C VAL A 125 -13.87 2.56 4.48
N ILE A 126 -12.88 3.41 4.79
CA ILE A 126 -11.49 3.20 4.35
C ILE A 126 -10.67 2.36 5.33
N MET A 127 -10.95 2.44 6.64
CA MET A 127 -10.15 1.74 7.67
C MET A 127 -9.96 0.24 7.45
N PRO A 128 -10.93 -0.55 6.93
CA PRO A 128 -10.72 -1.97 6.65
C PRO A 128 -9.61 -2.28 5.65
N LEU A 129 -9.17 -1.29 4.85
CA LEU A 129 -8.08 -1.46 3.89
C LEU A 129 -6.70 -1.56 4.57
N ARG A 130 -6.58 -1.11 5.82
CA ARG A 130 -5.33 -1.13 6.62
C ARG A 130 -4.66 -2.49 6.62
N LYS A 131 -5.43 -3.57 6.74
CA LYS A 131 -4.92 -4.96 6.78
C LYS A 131 -4.10 -5.34 5.53
N TYR A 132 -4.40 -4.74 4.37
CA TYR A 132 -3.68 -5.02 3.13
C TYR A 132 -2.31 -4.34 3.09
N PHE A 133 -2.13 -3.25 3.85
CA PHE A 133 -0.83 -2.61 4.04
C PHE A 133 0.03 -3.41 5.03
N GLU A 134 -0.57 -3.95 6.09
CA GLU A 134 0.11 -4.90 7.00
C GLU A 134 0.59 -6.14 6.24
N GLU A 135 -0.29 -6.74 5.44
CA GLU A 135 0.02 -7.90 4.61
C GLU A 135 1.10 -7.59 3.57
N GLY A 136 0.97 -6.47 2.86
CA GLY A 136 1.95 -6.02 1.87
C GLY A 136 3.35 -5.86 2.46
N ALA A 137 3.44 -5.23 3.64
CA ALA A 137 4.69 -5.06 4.37
C ALA A 137 5.27 -6.40 4.84
N GLU A 138 4.44 -7.33 5.32
CA GLU A 138 4.90 -8.67 5.69
C GLU A 138 5.44 -9.45 4.48
N LEU A 139 4.73 -9.41 3.36
CA LEU A 139 5.20 -10.03 2.12
C LEU A 139 6.53 -9.43 1.64
N ALA A 140 6.74 -8.11 1.80
CA ALA A 140 8.01 -7.46 1.50
C ALA A 140 9.15 -7.94 2.41
N ARG A 141 8.92 -8.01 3.72
CA ARG A 141 9.89 -8.56 4.69
C ARG A 141 10.28 -10.00 4.34
N GLN A 142 9.30 -10.82 3.94
CA GLN A 142 9.56 -12.19 3.50
C GLN A 142 10.39 -12.25 2.22
N ARG A 143 10.12 -11.40 1.23
CA ARG A 143 10.93 -11.29 0.00
C ARG A 143 12.38 -10.92 0.32
N GLN A 144 12.58 -9.89 1.16
CA GLN A 144 13.91 -9.44 1.59
C GLN A 144 14.67 -10.56 2.32
N LYS A 145 14.02 -11.24 3.28
CA LYS A 145 14.62 -12.37 4.00
C LYS A 145 15.03 -13.51 3.05
N LYS A 146 14.17 -13.87 2.09
CA LYS A 146 14.47 -14.90 1.09
C LYS A 146 15.66 -14.49 0.21
N ALA A 147 15.72 -13.24 -0.23
CA ALA A 147 16.83 -12.72 -1.03
C ALA A 147 18.16 -12.78 -0.26
N MET A 148 18.19 -12.36 1.00
CA MET A 148 19.37 -12.46 1.88
C MET A 148 19.81 -13.90 2.07
N GLN A 149 18.87 -14.82 2.35
CA GLN A 149 19.17 -16.24 2.51
C GLN A 149 19.76 -16.84 1.22
N GLN A 150 19.18 -16.53 0.06
CA GLN A 150 19.70 -17.00 -1.22
C GLN A 150 21.11 -16.47 -1.50
N GLN A 151 21.39 -15.20 -1.17
CA GLN A 151 22.72 -14.62 -1.31
C GLN A 151 23.74 -15.30 -0.38
N GLN A 152 23.36 -15.53 0.88
CA GLN A 152 24.20 -16.25 1.84
C GLN A 152 24.51 -17.68 1.36
N MET A 153 23.49 -18.41 0.87
CA MET A 153 23.69 -19.77 0.35
C MET A 153 24.61 -19.79 -0.88
N LYS A 154 24.51 -18.80 -1.78
CA LYS A 154 25.44 -18.65 -2.91
C LYS A 154 26.88 -18.40 -2.44
N GLN A 155 27.08 -17.55 -1.43
CA GLN A 155 28.41 -17.29 -0.86
C GLN A 155 29.00 -18.52 -0.17
N VAL A 156 28.20 -19.24 0.63
CA VAL A 156 28.61 -20.49 1.27
C VAL A 156 28.98 -21.54 0.21
N GLY A 157 28.13 -21.74 -0.80
CA GLY A 157 28.42 -22.67 -1.90
C GLY A 157 29.71 -22.33 -2.64
N LEU A 158 29.93 -21.05 -2.97
CA LEU A 158 31.16 -20.58 -3.61
C LEU A 158 32.39 -20.83 -2.72
N ALA A 159 32.31 -20.54 -1.42
CA ALA A 159 33.40 -20.77 -0.48
C ALA A 159 33.76 -22.25 -0.38
N VAL A 160 32.77 -23.15 -0.34
CA VAL A 160 32.98 -24.61 -0.34
C VAL A 160 33.68 -25.06 -1.63
N ILE A 161 33.26 -24.56 -2.80
CA ILE A 161 33.90 -24.88 -4.09
C ILE A 161 35.36 -24.40 -4.11
N VAL A 162 35.62 -23.16 -3.71
CA VAL A 162 36.98 -22.59 -3.66
C VAL A 162 37.87 -23.40 -2.71
N ALA A 163 37.38 -23.75 -1.52
CA ALA A 163 38.10 -24.58 -0.56
C ALA A 163 38.42 -25.98 -1.12
N ALA A 164 37.46 -26.62 -1.79
CA ALA A 164 37.66 -27.92 -2.42
C ALA A 164 38.73 -27.88 -3.52
N VAL A 165 38.71 -26.85 -4.37
CA VAL A 165 39.73 -26.63 -5.43
C VAL A 165 41.11 -26.42 -4.80
N ALA A 166 41.23 -25.58 -3.77
CA ALA A 166 42.49 -25.33 -3.08
C ALA A 166 43.09 -26.62 -2.47
N LEU A 167 42.26 -27.42 -1.79
CA LEU A 167 42.67 -28.71 -1.21
C LEU A 167 43.14 -29.70 -2.29
N PHE A 168 42.45 -29.75 -3.44
CA PHE A 168 42.83 -30.60 -4.57
C PHE A 168 44.19 -30.19 -5.16
N SER A 169 44.41 -28.88 -5.36
CA SER A 169 45.68 -28.34 -5.86
C SER A 169 46.85 -28.66 -4.91
N ILE A 170 46.66 -28.48 -3.59
CA ILE A 170 47.67 -28.83 -2.58
C ILE A 170 48.02 -30.33 -2.64
N LYS A 171 47.01 -31.20 -2.76
CA LYS A 171 47.21 -32.65 -2.87
C LYS A 171 48.01 -33.02 -4.13
N ASN A 172 47.73 -32.41 -5.27
CA ASN A 172 48.45 -32.67 -6.52
C ASN A 172 49.91 -32.19 -6.48
N LEU A 173 50.18 -31.00 -5.91
CA LEU A 173 51.55 -30.50 -5.73
C LEU A 173 52.40 -31.43 -4.84
N ARG A 174 51.78 -32.02 -3.80
CA ARG A 174 52.47 -32.98 -2.92
C ARG A 174 52.77 -34.31 -3.61
N ASN A 175 51.90 -34.75 -4.52
CA ASN A 175 52.03 -36.02 -5.22
C ASN A 175 52.95 -35.97 -6.44
N GLY A 176 53.12 -34.82 -7.08
CA GLY A 176 54.01 -34.64 -8.25
C GLY A 176 55.50 -34.41 -7.92
N LYS A 177 55.89 -34.40 -6.64
CA LYS A 177 57.28 -34.31 -6.18
C LYS A 177 57.90 -35.69 -5.83
N LYS A 178 57.33 -36.78 -6.31
CA LYS A 178 57.89 -38.15 -6.19
C LYS A 178 58.43 -38.63 -7.51
#